data_AF-A0A7X8WYZ8-F1
#
_entry.id   AF-A0A7X8WYZ8-F1
#
_cell.length_a   1.000
_cell.length_b   1.000
_cell.length_c   1.000
_cell.angle_alpha   90.00
_cell.angle_beta   90.00
_cell.angle_gamma   90.00
#
_symmetry.space_group_name_H-M   'P 1'
#
loop_
_entity.id
_entity.type
_entity.pdbx_description
1 polymer ?
#
loop_
_entity_poly.entity_id
_entity_poly.type
_entity_poly.pdbx_seq_one_letter_code
_entity_poly.pdbx_strand_id
1 'polypeptide(L)'
;MSTIQEFLKTLQGCFQAPLNIPEENTYLDLSLTKRITAELLTQNKDLLPAQDLIAEGVCLVIETLKDCHLTKAKLGINELLKAYLLNINEENQEKVTEIFLDYLYEIYLYSLKDSFPYTDLLWGYLSQCFFPIAMFLIEEGYIDGCQVFLLKTAYMGKIAAQKGLHTSSIQEFLHTLELRAQELGYEDLGATAKNHRFNLELF
;
A
#
# COMPACT_ATOMS: atom_id res chain seq x y z
N MET A 1 -10.76 -25.86 8.02
CA MET A 1 -10.10 -25.01 7.01
C MET A 1 -11.17 -24.23 6.29
N SER A 2 -11.15 -22.89 6.34
CA SER A 2 -12.09 -22.09 5.56
C SER A 2 -11.82 -22.26 4.05
N THR A 3 -12.89 -22.32 3.27
CA THR A 3 -12.78 -22.38 1.81
C THR A 3 -12.18 -21.07 1.26
N ILE A 4 -11.66 -21.08 0.04
CA ILE A 4 -11.18 -19.84 -0.61
C ILE A 4 -12.33 -18.83 -0.75
N GLN A 5 -13.55 -19.30 -1.00
CA GLN A 5 -14.74 -18.45 -1.12
C GLN A 5 -15.11 -17.78 0.20
N GLU A 6 -15.08 -18.52 1.31
CA GLU A 6 -15.31 -17.96 2.65
C GLU A 6 -14.26 -16.91 3.01
N PHE A 7 -12.98 -17.21 2.74
CA PHE A 7 -11.89 -16.27 2.97
C PHE A 7 -12.07 -14.97 2.18
N LEU A 8 -12.36 -15.06 0.88
CA LEU A 8 -12.60 -13.89 0.05
C LEU A 8 -13.82 -13.08 0.52
N LYS A 9 -14.90 -13.75 0.93
CA LYS A 9 -16.09 -13.07 1.45
C LYS A 9 -15.80 -12.32 2.74
N THR A 10 -14.99 -12.89 3.63
CA THR A 10 -14.53 -12.20 4.84
C THR A 10 -13.71 -10.96 4.49
N LEU A 11 -12.72 -11.09 3.59
CA LEU A 11 -11.89 -9.96 3.17
C LEU A 11 -12.71 -8.84 2.51
N GLN A 12 -13.68 -9.20 1.67
CA GLN A 12 -14.58 -8.21 1.06
C GLN A 12 -15.39 -7.47 2.12
N GLY A 13 -15.88 -8.16 3.16
CA GLY A 13 -16.54 -7.51 4.29
C GLY A 13 -15.64 -6.53 5.04
N CYS A 14 -14.36 -6.88 5.22
CA CYS A 14 -13.36 -6.00 5.84
C CYS A 14 -13.05 -4.78 4.97
N PHE A 15 -12.76 -4.98 3.68
CA PHE A 15 -12.24 -3.94 2.79
C PHE A 15 -13.31 -3.06 2.13
N GLN A 16 -14.58 -3.47 2.13
CA GLN A 16 -15.70 -2.64 1.68
C GLN A 16 -16.30 -1.79 2.81
N ALA A 17 -15.82 -1.93 4.04
CA ALA A 17 -16.24 -1.07 5.12
C ALA A 17 -15.83 0.39 4.85
N PRO A 18 -16.61 1.38 5.32
CA PRO A 18 -16.23 2.78 5.21
C PRO A 18 -14.83 3.02 5.78
N LEU A 19 -14.01 3.81 5.06
CA LEU A 19 -12.69 4.17 5.53
C LEU A 19 -12.80 4.92 6.86
N ASN A 20 -12.19 4.35 7.89
CA ASN A 20 -12.02 5.00 9.17
C ASN A 20 -10.76 5.87 9.11
N ILE A 21 -10.89 7.05 8.50
CA ILE A 21 -9.82 8.06 8.53
C ILE A 21 -9.85 8.66 9.94
N PRO A 22 -8.79 8.50 10.75
CA PRO A 22 -8.81 9.00 12.12
C PRO A 22 -9.04 10.51 12.11
N GLU A 23 -10.17 10.95 12.69
CA GLU A 23 -10.38 12.37 12.93
C GLU A 23 -9.36 12.86 13.95
N GLU A 24 -8.74 14.01 13.68
CA GLU A 24 -7.79 14.64 14.59
C GLU A 24 -8.43 14.79 15.99
N ASN A 25 -7.70 14.38 17.03
CA ASN A 25 -8.05 14.53 18.44
C ASN A 25 -9.12 13.57 19.03
N THR A 26 -9.45 12.47 18.35
CA THR A 26 -10.36 11.44 18.94
C THR A 26 -9.63 10.45 19.84
N TYR A 27 -8.38 10.12 19.53
CA TYR A 27 -7.52 9.26 20.35
C TYR A 27 -6.18 9.96 20.59
N LEU A 28 -5.61 9.81 21.78
CA LEU A 28 -4.29 10.37 22.10
C LEU A 28 -3.18 9.48 21.51
N ASP A 29 -2.76 9.81 20.29
CA ASP A 29 -1.54 9.27 19.72
C ASP A 29 -0.32 10.08 20.20
N LEU A 30 0.53 9.42 20.98
CA LEU A 30 1.75 10.03 21.52
C LEU A 30 2.78 10.34 20.44
N SER A 31 2.77 9.64 19.30
CA SER A 31 3.68 9.90 18.19
C SER A 31 3.39 11.23 17.49
N LEU A 32 2.14 11.71 17.57
CA LEU A 32 1.67 12.96 16.96
C LEU A 32 1.77 14.15 17.93
N THR A 33 2.04 13.89 19.21
CA THR A 33 2.00 14.91 20.26
C THR A 33 3.40 15.39 20.62
N LYS A 34 3.71 16.67 20.35
CA LYS A 34 5.02 17.27 20.67
C LYS A 34 5.27 17.45 22.18
N ARG A 35 4.21 17.55 22.99
CA ARG A 35 4.30 17.75 24.44
C ARG A 35 3.15 17.06 25.16
N ILE A 36 3.49 16.14 26.06
CA ILE A 36 2.52 15.41 26.88
C ILE A 36 2.29 16.19 28.17
N THR A 37 1.02 16.40 28.55
CA THR A 37 0.64 16.95 29.87
C THR A 37 -0.27 15.98 30.61
N ALA A 38 -0.35 16.14 31.94
CA ALA A 38 -1.24 15.32 32.77
C ALA A 38 -2.71 15.52 32.37
N GLU A 39 -3.11 16.76 32.03
CA GLU A 39 -4.46 17.05 31.56
C GLU A 39 -4.81 16.28 30.29
N LEU A 40 -3.90 16.26 29.31
CA LEU A 40 -4.11 15.56 28.03
C LEU A 40 -4.28 14.05 28.22
N LEU A 41 -3.48 13.45 29.11
CA LEU A 41 -3.60 12.03 29.47
C LEU A 41 -4.94 11.72 30.14
N THR A 42 -5.47 12.65 30.94
CA THR A 42 -6.75 12.45 31.63
C THR A 42 -7.98 12.72 30.75
N GLN A 43 -7.90 13.67 29.82
CA GLN A 43 -9.01 14.04 28.94
C GLN A 43 -9.38 12.94 27.94
N ASN A 44 -8.36 12.22 27.44
CA ASN A 44 -8.53 11.20 26.40
C ASN A 44 -8.42 9.76 26.95
N LYS A 45 -8.48 9.59 28.29
CA LYS A 45 -8.18 8.30 28.94
C LYS A 45 -9.10 7.16 28.48
N ASP A 46 -10.37 7.46 28.28
CA ASP A 46 -11.40 6.47 27.96
C ASP A 46 -11.78 6.49 26.46
N LEU A 47 -11.13 7.34 25.66
CA LEU A 47 -11.33 7.36 24.21
C LEU A 47 -10.44 6.32 23.56
N LEU A 48 -11.04 5.44 22.77
CA LEU A 48 -10.35 4.41 21.99
C LEU A 48 -10.42 4.76 20.51
N PRO A 49 -9.40 4.39 19.71
CA PRO A 49 -9.48 4.55 18.27
C PRO A 49 -10.65 3.70 17.76
N ALA A 50 -11.36 4.22 16.77
CA ALA A 50 -12.40 3.46 16.10
C ALA A 50 -11.78 2.22 15.40
N GLN A 51 -12.58 1.17 15.26
CA GLN A 51 -12.13 -0.09 14.68
C GLN A 51 -11.66 0.12 13.23
N ASP A 52 -10.47 -0.36 12.89
CA ASP A 52 -9.97 -0.35 11.52
C ASP A 52 -10.17 -1.73 10.88
N LEU A 53 -11.26 -1.85 10.13
CA LEU A 53 -11.62 -3.10 9.45
C LEU A 53 -10.67 -3.44 8.30
N ILE A 54 -9.97 -2.46 7.73
CA ILE A 54 -8.93 -2.71 6.73
C ILE A 54 -7.72 -3.35 7.40
N ALA A 55 -7.30 -2.82 8.56
CA ALA A 55 -6.22 -3.42 9.35
C ALA A 55 -6.53 -4.88 9.69
N GLU A 56 -7.78 -5.20 10.07
CA GLU A 56 -8.21 -6.57 10.32
C GLU A 56 -8.11 -7.46 9.09
N GLY A 57 -8.58 -6.98 7.93
CA GLY A 57 -8.44 -7.70 6.67
C GLY A 57 -6.97 -7.94 6.29
N VAL A 58 -6.09 -6.96 6.51
CA VAL A 58 -4.65 -7.07 6.25
C VAL A 58 -4.00 -8.07 7.22
N CYS A 59 -4.40 -8.08 8.47
CA CYS A 59 -3.97 -9.09 9.45
C CYS A 59 -4.32 -10.51 8.98
N LEU A 60 -5.51 -10.73 8.43
CA LEU A 60 -5.88 -12.01 7.83
C LEU A 60 -4.98 -12.38 6.64
N VAL A 61 -4.62 -11.42 5.78
CA VAL A 61 -3.66 -11.66 4.69
C VAL A 61 -2.29 -12.06 5.23
N ILE A 62 -1.78 -11.35 6.23
CA ILE A 62 -0.49 -11.66 6.87
C ILE A 62 -0.53 -13.04 7.52
N GLU A 63 -1.63 -13.41 8.19
CA GLU A 63 -1.83 -14.76 8.74
C GLU A 63 -1.71 -15.84 7.66
N THR A 64 -2.31 -15.65 6.49
CA THR A 64 -2.15 -16.60 5.38
C THR A 64 -0.72 -16.68 4.85
N LEU A 65 0.06 -15.59 4.95
CA LEU A 65 1.50 -15.63 4.63
C LEU A 65 2.28 -16.43 5.68
N LYS A 66 1.94 -16.32 6.98
CA LYS A 66 2.57 -17.14 8.04
C LYS A 66 2.38 -18.63 7.76
N ASP A 67 1.17 -19.00 7.33
CA ASP A 67 0.82 -20.37 6.98
C ASP A 67 1.30 -20.81 5.59
N CYS A 68 2.12 -19.99 4.92
CA CYS A 68 2.70 -20.28 3.60
C CYS A 68 1.63 -20.52 2.50
N HIS A 69 0.43 -19.97 2.65
CA HIS A 69 -0.64 -20.07 1.67
C HIS A 69 -0.56 -18.95 0.62
N LEU A 70 0.48 -18.99 -0.23
CA LEU A 70 0.77 -17.95 -1.22
C LEU A 70 -0.45 -17.56 -2.09
N THR A 71 -1.22 -18.54 -2.59
CA THR A 71 -2.41 -18.26 -3.41
C THR A 71 -3.46 -17.45 -2.65
N LYS A 72 -3.71 -17.77 -1.37
CA LYS A 72 -4.66 -17.01 -0.54
C LYS A 72 -4.13 -15.61 -0.27
N ALA A 73 -2.84 -15.45 0.00
CA ALA A 73 -2.23 -14.15 0.21
C ALA A 73 -2.32 -13.26 -1.05
N LYS A 74 -2.04 -13.81 -2.24
CA LYS A 74 -2.21 -13.09 -3.52
C LYS A 74 -3.64 -12.62 -3.73
N LEU A 75 -4.61 -13.50 -3.46
CA LEU A 75 -6.04 -13.13 -3.52
C LEU A 75 -6.37 -12.01 -2.53
N GLY A 76 -5.82 -12.04 -1.32
CA GLY A 76 -6.06 -11.00 -0.34
C GLY A 76 -5.45 -9.65 -0.70
N ILE A 77 -4.21 -9.65 -1.23
CA ILE A 77 -3.59 -8.45 -1.81
C ILE A 77 -4.44 -7.89 -2.94
N ASN A 78 -4.96 -8.75 -3.82
CA ASN A 78 -5.82 -8.33 -4.91
C ASN A 78 -7.10 -7.63 -4.41
N GLU A 79 -7.76 -8.17 -3.38
CA GLU A 79 -8.94 -7.54 -2.80
C GLU A 79 -8.60 -6.22 -2.09
N LEU A 80 -7.44 -6.13 -1.42
CA LEU A 80 -6.95 -4.88 -0.83
C LEU A 80 -6.75 -3.80 -1.90
N LEU A 81 -6.11 -4.15 -3.02
CA LEU A 81 -5.83 -3.22 -4.13
C LEU A 81 -7.11 -2.82 -4.88
N LYS A 82 -8.10 -3.73 -5.01
CA LYS A 82 -9.42 -3.36 -5.55
C LYS A 82 -10.13 -2.38 -4.63
N ALA A 83 -10.13 -2.63 -3.32
CA ALA A 83 -10.74 -1.73 -2.36
C ALA A 83 -10.09 -0.36 -2.37
N TYR A 84 -8.76 -0.29 -2.52
CA TYR A 84 -8.06 0.95 -2.77
C TYR A 84 -8.64 1.73 -3.96
N LEU A 85 -8.70 1.09 -5.14
CA LEU A 85 -9.19 1.72 -6.36
C LEU A 85 -10.69 2.10 -6.31
N LEU A 86 -11.49 1.43 -5.47
CA LEU A 86 -12.91 1.73 -5.31
C LEU A 86 -13.18 2.90 -4.35
N ASN A 87 -12.24 3.23 -3.46
CA ASN A 87 -12.42 4.28 -2.45
C ASN A 87 -11.70 5.60 -2.79
N ILE A 88 -10.81 5.57 -3.79
CA ILE A 88 -10.10 6.76 -4.23
C ILE A 88 -11.02 7.71 -5.02
N ASN A 89 -10.88 9.01 -4.78
CA ASN A 89 -11.51 10.08 -5.55
C ASN A 89 -10.65 11.36 -5.52
N GLU A 90 -11.08 12.40 -6.23
CA GLU A 90 -10.33 13.66 -6.36
C GLU A 90 -10.02 14.34 -5.02
N GLU A 91 -10.92 14.24 -4.03
CA GLU A 91 -10.81 14.91 -2.72
C GLU A 91 -9.88 14.17 -1.75
N ASN A 92 -9.76 12.85 -1.87
CA ASN A 92 -9.10 11.99 -0.88
C ASN A 92 -7.88 11.22 -1.41
N GLN A 93 -7.53 11.41 -2.69
CA GLN A 93 -6.55 10.59 -3.41
C GLN A 93 -5.24 10.37 -2.68
N GLU A 94 -4.62 11.42 -2.13
CA GLU A 94 -3.36 11.33 -1.40
C GLU A 94 -3.53 10.43 -0.16
N LYS A 95 -4.52 10.77 0.67
CA LYS A 95 -4.74 10.11 1.96
C LYS A 95 -5.13 8.64 1.82
N VAL A 96 -6.03 8.34 0.88
CA VAL A 96 -6.46 6.97 0.60
C VAL A 96 -5.29 6.16 0.06
N THR A 97 -4.50 6.73 -0.86
CA THR A 97 -3.30 6.05 -1.37
C THR A 97 -2.32 5.72 -0.24
N GLU A 98 -2.03 6.67 0.66
CA GLU A 98 -1.15 6.44 1.80
C GLU A 98 -1.61 5.25 2.66
N ILE A 99 -2.88 5.26 3.09
CA ILE A 99 -3.44 4.22 3.97
C ILE A 99 -3.29 2.82 3.36
N PHE A 100 -3.74 2.65 2.11
CA PHE A 100 -3.71 1.34 1.47
C PHE A 100 -2.28 0.88 1.17
N LEU A 101 -1.37 1.80 0.84
CA LEU A 101 0.01 1.46 0.56
C LEU A 101 0.85 1.23 1.82
N ASP A 102 0.48 1.81 2.96
CA ASP A 102 1.07 1.44 4.24
C ASP A 102 0.75 -0.02 4.57
N TYR A 103 -0.50 -0.44 4.41
CA TYR A 103 -0.88 -1.84 4.59
C TYR A 103 -0.22 -2.79 3.57
N LEU A 104 -0.14 -2.38 2.31
CA LEU A 104 0.57 -3.16 1.30
C LEU A 104 2.07 -3.27 1.63
N TYR A 105 2.64 -2.20 2.16
CA TYR A 105 4.04 -2.17 2.60
C TYR A 105 4.28 -3.09 3.79
N GLU A 106 3.36 -3.19 4.75
CA GLU A 106 3.45 -4.16 5.85
C GLU A 106 3.45 -5.61 5.34
N ILE A 107 2.56 -5.93 4.39
CA ILE A 107 2.52 -7.23 3.71
C ILE A 107 3.86 -7.52 3.03
N TYR A 108 4.39 -6.54 2.30
CA TYR A 108 5.69 -6.64 1.64
C TYR A 108 6.81 -6.88 2.65
N LEU A 109 6.90 -6.09 3.72
CA LEU A 109 7.91 -6.26 4.78
C LEU A 109 7.82 -7.63 5.45
N TYR A 110 6.61 -8.14 5.69
CA TYR A 110 6.44 -9.49 6.23
C TYR A 110 7.03 -10.54 5.31
N SER A 111 6.86 -10.38 3.99
CA SER A 111 7.39 -11.31 2.99
C SER A 111 8.91 -11.34 2.89
N LEU A 112 9.61 -10.33 3.44
CA LEU A 112 11.07 -10.27 3.47
C LEU A 112 11.69 -11.02 4.67
N LYS A 113 10.89 -11.60 5.56
CA LYS A 113 11.39 -12.38 6.68
C LYS A 113 12.04 -13.67 6.18
N ASP A 114 13.17 -14.04 6.77
CA ASP A 114 13.88 -15.29 6.43
C ASP A 114 13.02 -16.55 6.56
N SER A 115 11.97 -16.50 7.38
CA SER A 115 11.01 -17.58 7.58
C SER A 115 10.00 -17.75 6.43
N PHE A 116 9.89 -16.78 5.52
CA PHE A 116 8.91 -16.80 4.45
C PHE A 116 9.54 -17.33 3.14
N PRO A 117 9.12 -18.49 2.62
CA PRO A 117 9.82 -19.16 1.52
C PRO A 117 9.46 -18.63 0.12
N TYR A 118 8.53 -17.68 0.00
CA TYR A 118 7.98 -17.23 -1.30
C TYR A 118 8.23 -15.76 -1.60
N THR A 119 9.29 -15.18 -1.05
CA THR A 119 9.62 -13.75 -1.19
C THR A 119 9.66 -13.32 -2.66
N ASP A 120 10.43 -14.00 -3.52
CA ASP A 120 10.51 -13.68 -4.95
C ASP A 120 9.16 -13.78 -5.66
N LEU A 121 8.36 -14.80 -5.34
CA LEU A 121 7.05 -15.01 -5.98
C LEU A 121 6.00 -13.98 -5.56
N LEU A 122 6.09 -13.48 -4.33
CA LEU A 122 5.20 -12.43 -3.85
C LEU A 122 5.64 -11.07 -4.40
N TRP A 123 6.95 -10.79 -4.40
CA TRP A 123 7.51 -9.57 -4.97
C TRP A 123 7.19 -9.43 -6.47
N GLY A 124 7.37 -10.51 -7.24
CA GLY A 124 7.00 -10.54 -8.65
C GLY A 124 5.50 -10.29 -8.86
N TYR A 125 4.64 -10.82 -7.98
CA TYR A 125 3.21 -10.56 -8.03
C TYR A 125 2.87 -9.09 -7.72
N LEU A 126 3.42 -8.52 -6.65
CA LEU A 126 3.24 -7.11 -6.31
C LEU A 126 3.67 -6.19 -7.47
N SER A 127 4.84 -6.46 -8.04
CA SER A 127 5.37 -5.72 -9.19
C SER A 127 4.41 -5.72 -10.39
N GLN A 128 3.78 -6.86 -10.66
CA GLN A 128 2.78 -6.98 -11.74
C GLN A 128 1.51 -6.19 -11.45
N CYS A 129 1.11 -6.06 -10.18
CA CYS A 129 -0.05 -5.27 -9.79
C CYS A 129 0.20 -3.76 -9.88
N PHE A 130 1.44 -3.29 -9.70
CA PHE A 130 1.72 -1.85 -9.65
C PHE A 130 1.46 -1.13 -10.97
N PHE A 131 1.75 -1.79 -12.09
CA PHE A 131 1.54 -1.22 -13.42
C PHE A 131 0.07 -0.84 -13.69
N PRO A 132 -0.92 -1.76 -13.65
CA PRO A 132 -2.30 -1.41 -13.95
C PRO A 132 -2.88 -0.40 -12.96
N ILE A 133 -2.43 -0.40 -11.71
CA ILE A 133 -2.87 0.57 -10.71
C ILE A 133 -2.40 1.98 -11.09
N ALA A 134 -1.12 2.17 -11.36
CA ALA A 134 -0.61 3.49 -11.69
C ALA A 134 -1.19 4.03 -13.01
N MET A 135 -1.43 3.15 -13.99
CA MET A 135 -2.11 3.52 -15.23
C MET A 135 -3.54 3.98 -14.97
N PHE A 136 -4.29 3.25 -14.13
CA PHE A 136 -5.61 3.69 -13.71
C PHE A 136 -5.56 5.07 -13.03
N LEU A 137 -4.65 5.27 -12.07
CA LEU A 137 -4.55 6.54 -11.33
C LEU A 137 -4.27 7.73 -12.24
N ILE A 138 -3.32 7.59 -13.18
CA ILE A 138 -2.95 8.70 -14.04
C ILE A 138 -4.01 8.97 -15.12
N GLU A 139 -4.68 7.93 -15.63
CA GLU A 139 -5.73 8.07 -16.65
C GLU A 139 -7.02 8.67 -16.10
N GLU A 140 -7.37 8.35 -14.85
CA GLU A 140 -8.51 8.95 -14.14
C GLU A 140 -8.18 10.32 -13.51
N GLY A 141 -6.95 10.82 -13.67
CA GLY A 141 -6.55 12.15 -13.18
C GLY A 141 -6.25 12.23 -11.68
N TYR A 142 -6.10 11.10 -10.98
CA TYR A 142 -5.69 11.04 -9.57
C TYR A 142 -4.17 11.25 -9.42
N ILE A 143 -3.68 12.45 -9.78
CA ILE A 143 -2.24 12.75 -9.89
C ILE A 143 -1.51 12.74 -8.55
N ASP A 144 -2.09 13.32 -7.50
CA ASP A 144 -1.49 13.33 -6.16
C ASP A 144 -1.44 11.90 -5.58
N GLY A 145 -2.51 11.13 -5.80
CA GLY A 145 -2.52 9.70 -5.49
C GLY A 145 -1.46 8.93 -6.28
N CYS A 146 -1.32 9.19 -7.58
CA CYS A 146 -0.29 8.57 -8.42
C CYS A 146 1.13 8.91 -7.95
N GLN A 147 1.37 10.14 -7.49
CA GLN A 147 2.64 10.57 -6.92
C GLN A 147 2.99 9.79 -5.64
N VAL A 148 2.05 9.69 -4.68
CA VAL A 148 2.24 8.87 -3.47
C VAL A 148 2.51 7.41 -3.84
N PHE A 149 1.74 6.88 -4.80
CA PHE A 149 1.87 5.51 -5.27
C PHE A 149 3.26 5.22 -5.85
N LEU A 150 3.75 6.11 -6.70
CA LEU A 150 5.08 6.04 -7.28
C LEU A 150 6.15 6.05 -6.19
N LEU A 151 6.06 6.98 -5.23
CA LEU A 151 7.08 7.13 -4.19
C LEU A 151 7.17 5.87 -3.33
N LYS A 152 6.03 5.31 -2.90
CA LYS A 152 6.01 4.08 -2.10
C LYS A 152 6.50 2.88 -2.90
N THR A 153 6.10 2.75 -4.16
CA THR A 153 6.53 1.65 -5.04
C THR A 153 8.02 1.70 -5.31
N ALA A 154 8.57 2.88 -5.58
CA ALA A 154 10.00 3.07 -5.75
C ALA A 154 10.77 2.76 -4.45
N TYR A 155 10.23 3.12 -3.29
CA TYR A 155 10.83 2.79 -2.00
C TYR A 155 10.86 1.27 -1.76
N MET A 156 9.75 0.56 -2.03
CA MET A 156 9.72 -0.90 -2.00
C MET A 156 10.72 -1.51 -2.98
N GLY A 157 10.83 -0.98 -4.21
CA GLY A 157 11.81 -1.39 -5.20
C GLY A 157 13.26 -1.24 -4.71
N LYS A 158 13.56 -0.17 -3.97
CA LYS A 158 14.90 0.06 -3.39
C LYS A 158 15.22 -0.98 -2.33
N ILE A 159 14.26 -1.29 -1.46
CA ILE A 159 14.44 -2.36 -0.46
C ILE A 159 14.61 -3.71 -1.16
N ALA A 160 13.85 -3.97 -2.21
CA ALA A 160 13.95 -5.20 -3.00
C ALA A 160 15.36 -5.36 -3.59
N ALA A 161 15.91 -4.31 -4.20
CA ALA A 161 17.28 -4.30 -4.72
C ALA A 161 18.32 -4.59 -3.61
N GLN A 162 18.19 -3.94 -2.45
CA GLN A 162 19.07 -4.17 -1.29
C GLN A 162 19.00 -5.60 -0.75
N LYS A 163 17.87 -6.29 -0.95
CA LYS A 163 17.65 -7.70 -0.59
C LYS A 163 18.04 -8.68 -1.71
N GLY A 164 18.57 -8.20 -2.83
CA GLY A 164 18.95 -9.02 -3.97
C GLY A 164 17.75 -9.54 -4.79
N LEU A 165 16.56 -8.96 -4.58
CA LEU A 165 15.39 -9.27 -5.40
C LEU A 165 15.48 -8.52 -6.72
N HIS A 166 14.95 -9.14 -7.78
CA HIS A 166 14.96 -8.57 -9.11
C HIS A 166 14.06 -7.32 -9.23
N THR A 167 14.54 -6.25 -9.86
CA THR A 167 13.84 -4.96 -9.94
C THR A 167 13.46 -4.51 -11.35
N SER A 168 13.70 -5.32 -12.39
CA SER A 168 13.44 -4.88 -13.77
C SER A 168 11.97 -4.49 -14.00
N SER A 169 11.04 -5.19 -13.35
CA SER A 169 9.61 -4.90 -13.44
C SER A 169 9.27 -3.53 -12.86
N ILE A 170 9.99 -3.09 -11.82
CA ILE A 170 9.82 -1.75 -11.25
C ILE A 170 10.47 -0.70 -12.16
N GLN A 171 11.63 -1.00 -12.74
CA GLN A 171 12.27 -0.10 -13.71
C GLN A 171 11.38 0.11 -14.95
N GLU A 172 10.79 -0.97 -15.46
CA GLU A 172 9.83 -0.93 -16.57
C GLU A 172 8.57 -0.14 -16.18
N PHE A 173 7.99 -0.42 -15.01
CA PHE A 173 6.88 0.34 -14.46
C PHE A 173 7.18 1.85 -14.41
N LEU A 174 8.32 2.25 -13.84
CA LEU A 174 8.70 3.66 -13.71
C LEU A 174 8.93 4.30 -15.08
N HIS A 175 9.49 3.56 -16.04
CA HIS A 175 9.66 4.06 -17.39
C HIS A 175 8.32 4.27 -18.10
N THR A 176 7.39 3.34 -17.98
CA THR A 176 6.07 3.51 -18.61
C THR A 176 5.29 4.65 -17.96
N LEU A 177 5.37 4.80 -16.63
CA LEU A 177 4.75 5.93 -15.95
C LEU A 177 5.39 7.27 -16.34
N GLU A 178 6.72 7.33 -16.52
CA GLU A 178 7.43 8.49 -17.08
C GLU A 178 6.84 8.89 -18.43
N LEU A 179 6.76 7.94 -19.37
CA LEU A 179 6.26 8.22 -20.72
C LEU A 179 4.78 8.64 -20.70
N ARG A 180 3.95 7.93 -19.95
CA ARG A 180 2.52 8.22 -19.88
C ARG A 180 2.23 9.57 -19.24
N ALA A 181 2.99 9.94 -18.22
CA ALA A 181 2.88 11.26 -17.60
C ALA A 181 3.27 12.38 -18.57
N GLN A 182 4.31 12.19 -19.36
CA GLN A 182 4.69 13.16 -20.41
C GLN A 182 3.61 13.30 -21.49
N GLU A 183 3.04 12.19 -21.96
CA GLU A 183 1.95 12.20 -22.94
C GLU A 183 0.71 12.97 -22.46
N LEU A 184 0.40 12.87 -21.17
CA LEU A 184 -0.75 13.53 -20.54
C LEU A 184 -0.45 14.94 -20.01
N GLY A 185 0.80 15.41 -20.13
CA GLY A 185 1.20 16.76 -19.70
C GLY A 185 1.55 16.90 -18.21
N TYR A 186 1.74 15.80 -17.49
CA TYR A 186 2.14 15.77 -16.08
C TYR A 186 3.67 15.71 -15.92
N GLU A 187 4.36 16.78 -16.28
CA GLU A 187 5.83 16.82 -16.35
C GLU A 187 6.52 16.48 -15.02
N ASP A 188 6.00 16.97 -13.88
CA ASP A 188 6.58 16.73 -12.55
C ASP A 188 6.50 15.26 -12.12
N LEU A 189 5.38 14.60 -12.39
CA LEU A 189 5.20 13.17 -12.14
C LEU A 189 6.16 12.35 -13.02
N GLY A 190 6.28 12.72 -14.31
CA GLY A 190 7.20 12.08 -15.24
C GLY A 190 8.67 12.24 -14.82
N ALA A 191 9.06 13.44 -14.39
CA ALA A 191 10.40 13.71 -13.87
C ALA A 191 10.69 12.91 -12.59
N THR A 192 9.71 12.79 -11.69
CA THR A 192 9.83 11.99 -10.47
C THR A 192 10.03 10.51 -10.82
N ALA A 193 9.23 9.96 -11.73
CA ALA A 193 9.34 8.56 -12.17
C ALA A 193 10.73 8.26 -12.74
N LYS A 194 11.23 9.14 -13.61
CA LYS A 194 12.56 9.08 -14.20
C LYS A 194 13.67 9.06 -13.14
N ASN A 195 13.60 9.97 -12.17
CA ASN A 195 14.60 10.06 -11.09
C ASN A 195 14.65 8.78 -10.25
N HIS A 196 13.49 8.22 -9.89
CA HIS A 196 13.45 6.97 -9.14
C HIS A 196 13.92 5.77 -9.95
N ARG A 197 13.69 5.73 -11.27
CA ARG A 197 14.22 4.67 -12.13
C ARG A 197 15.74 4.66 -12.11
N PHE A 198 16.37 5.82 -12.33
CA PHE A 198 17.84 5.93 -12.30
C PHE A 198 18.42 5.51 -10.94
N ASN A 199 17.75 5.86 -9.84
CA ASN A 199 18.20 5.45 -8.51
C ASN A 199 18.13 3.94 -8.29
N LEU A 200 17.24 3.22 -8.97
CA LEU A 200 17.16 1.76 -8.90
C LEU A 200 18.20 1.05 -9.78
N GLU A 201 18.70 1.70 -10.82
CA GLU A 201 19.78 1.17 -11.67
C GLU A 201 21.15 1.20 -10.99
N LEU A 202 21.29 1.96 -9.89
CA LEU A 202 22.52 2.08 -9.11
C LEU A 202 22.75 0.94 -8.10
N PHE A 203 21.80 0.01 -7.96
CA PHE A 203 21.87 -1.17 -7.08
C PHE A 203 22.00 -2.44 -7.91
#